data_AF-A0A923ETJ2-F1
#
_entry.id   AF-A0A923ETJ2-F1
#
_cell.length_a   1.000
_cell.length_b   1.000
_cell.length_c   1.000
_cell.angle_alpha   90.00
_cell.angle_beta   90.00
_cell.angle_gamma   90.00
#
_symmetry.space_group_name_H-M   'P 1'
#
loop_
_entity.id
_entity.type
_entity.pdbx_description
1 polymer ?
#
loop_
_entity_poly.entity_id
_entity_poly.type
_entity_poly.pdbx_seq_one_letter_code
_entity_poly.pdbx_strand_id
1 'polypeptide(L)' 'MATGETGFSDVVYDLVSVQYHALKGGHDYGQYVRDARNAGHDDVAAFFEQVMEEDSRRAATCHDLLVKLSPSEDTGRRS' A
#
# COMPACT_ATOMS: atom_id res chain seq x y z
N MET A 1 -12.18 -21.03 16.23
CA MET A 1 -11.66 -19.82 15.56
C MET A 1 -10.69 -19.19 16.55
N ALA A 2 -9.39 -19.23 16.26
CA ALA A 2 -8.36 -18.74 17.17
C ALA A 2 -8.33 -17.20 17.14
N THR A 3 -8.91 -16.57 18.15
CA THR A 3 -8.68 -15.16 18.48
C THR A 3 -7.35 -15.07 19.23
N GLY A 4 -6.25 -15.01 18.47
CA GLY A 4 -4.90 -14.87 19.01
C GLY A 4 -4.61 -13.42 19.36
N GLU A 5 -4.88 -13.07 20.62
CA GLU A 5 -4.23 -12.04 21.43
C GLU A 5 -3.18 -11.13 20.73
N THR A 6 -3.62 -10.05 20.08
CA THR A 6 -3.20 -8.65 20.29
C THR A 6 -3.85 -7.81 19.18
N GLY A 7 -4.93 -7.08 19.46
CA GLY A 7 -5.63 -6.27 18.46
C GLY A 7 -4.78 -5.18 17.78
N PHE A 8 -3.58 -4.91 18.31
CA PHE A 8 -2.57 -4.05 17.69
C PHE A 8 -1.77 -4.76 16.58
N SER A 9 -1.52 -6.08 16.72
CA SER A 9 -0.73 -6.84 15.74
C SER A 9 -1.50 -7.06 14.44
N ASP A 10 -2.79 -7.40 14.52
CA ASP A 10 -3.60 -7.67 13.33
C ASP A 10 -3.78 -6.40 12.48
N VAL A 11 -4.09 -5.25 13.09
CA VAL A 11 -4.28 -3.99 12.35
C VAL A 11 -2.98 -3.50 11.71
N VAL A 12 -1.85 -3.58 12.42
CA VAL A 12 -0.55 -3.20 11.85
C VAL A 12 -0.15 -4.15 10.73
N TYR A 13 -0.35 -5.46 10.92
CA TYR A 13 -0.10 -6.47 9.89
C TYR A 13 -0.98 -6.23 8.65
N ASP A 14 -2.26 -5.97 8.83
CA ASP A 14 -3.21 -5.69 7.76
C ASP A 14 -2.80 -4.45 6.96
N LEU A 15 -2.39 -3.36 7.63
CA LEU A 15 -1.91 -2.15 6.97
C LEU A 15 -0.59 -2.36 6.21
N VAL A 16 0.35 -3.11 6.78
CA VAL A 16 1.60 -3.48 6.10
C VAL A 16 1.30 -4.34 4.87
N SER A 17 0.35 -5.28 4.99
CA SER A 17 -0.07 -6.14 3.88
C SER A 17 -0.67 -5.32 2.73
N VAL A 18 -1.62 -4.42 3.02
CA VAL A 18 -2.20 -3.52 2.00
C VAL A 18 -1.14 -2.64 1.37
N GLN A 19 -0.25 -2.03 2.17
CA GLN A 19 0.84 -1.20 1.65
C GLN A 19 1.76 -1.98 0.71
N TYR A 20 2.17 -3.19 1.11
CA TYR A 20 3.02 -4.05 0.30
C TYR A 20 2.37 -4.40 -1.04
N HIS A 21 1.09 -4.81 -1.04
CA HIS A 21 0.39 -5.18 -2.25
C HIS A 21 0.20 -4.01 -3.22
N ALA A 22 -0.11 -2.81 -2.70
CA ALA A 22 -0.22 -1.61 -3.52
C ALA A 22 1.12 -1.20 -4.16
N LEU A 23 2.22 -1.28 -3.41
CA LEU A 23 3.56 -1.01 -3.94
C LEU A 23 4.03 -2.07 -4.95
N LYS A 24 3.68 -3.34 -4.70
CA LYS A 24 4.02 -4.44 -5.60
C LYS A 24 3.29 -4.30 -6.94
N GLY A 25 2.00 -3.96 -6.92
CA GLY A 25 1.20 -3.70 -8.13
C GLY A 25 1.83 -2.62 -9.02
N GLY A 26 2.34 -1.55 -8.42
CA GLY A 26 3.03 -0.45 -9.12
C GLY A 26 4.19 -0.88 -10.03
N HIS A 27 4.90 -1.96 -9.70
CA HIS A 27 5.97 -2.49 -10.55
C HIS A 27 5.40 -3.00 -11.88
N ASP A 28 4.29 -3.73 -11.84
CA ASP A 28 3.73 -4.40 -13.01
C ASP A 28 2.91 -3.45 -13.89
N TYR A 29 2.29 -2.41 -13.31
CA TYR A 29 1.40 -1.49 -14.04
C TYR A 29 2.09 -0.77 -15.20
N GLY A 30 3.36 -0.40 -15.06
CA GLY A 30 4.11 0.22 -16.15
C GLY A 30 4.18 -0.66 -17.40
N GLN A 31 4.28 -1.98 -17.23
CA GLN A 31 4.24 -2.93 -18.34
C GLN A 31 2.83 -2.99 -18.96
N TYR A 32 1.78 -3.04 -18.13
CA TYR A 32 0.40 -3.11 -18.60
C TYR A 32 -0.02 -1.86 -19.39
N VAL A 33 0.40 -0.67 -18.95
CA VAL A 33 0.17 0.58 -19.69
C VAL A 33 0.87 0.54 -21.05
N ARG A 34 2.12 0.07 -21.12
CA ARG A 34 2.85 -0.07 -22.39
C ARG A 34 2.17 -1.06 -23.32
N ASP A 35 1.75 -2.21 -22.81
CA ASP A 35 1.09 -3.24 -23.62
C ASP A 35 -0.25 -2.76 -24.16
N ALA A 36 -1.06 -2.08 -23.34
CA ALA A 36 -2.32 -1.50 -23.77
C ALA A 36 -2.13 -0.41 -24.85
N ARG A 37 -1.15 0.50 -24.67
CA ARG A 37 -0.82 1.52 -25.68
C ARG A 37 -0.32 0.91 -26.99
N ASN A 38 0.56 -0.09 -26.91
CA ASN A 38 1.09 -0.78 -28.08
C ASN A 38 -0.01 -1.52 -28.87
N ALA A 39 -1.06 -1.98 -28.18
CA ALA A 39 -2.23 -2.60 -28.78
C ALA A 39 -3.30 -1.59 -29.25
N GLY A 40 -3.12 -0.29 -29.04
CA GLY A 40 -4.10 0.75 -29.42
C GLY A 40 -5.32 0.84 -28.49
N HIS A 41 -5.22 0.32 -27.26
CA HIS A 41 -6.27 0.36 -26.25
C HIS A 41 -6.02 1.50 -25.25
N ASP A 42 -6.24 2.74 -25.70
CA ASP A 42 -5.95 3.94 -24.89
C ASP A 42 -6.84 4.05 -23.64
N ASP A 43 -8.08 3.57 -23.71
CA ASP A 43 -9.01 3.52 -22.58
C ASP A 43 -8.54 2.54 -21.48
N VAL A 44 -8.04 1.37 -21.89
CA VAL A 44 -7.44 0.39 -20.99
C VAL A 44 -6.13 0.91 -20.39
N ALA A 45 -5.30 1.60 -21.18
CA ALA A 45 -4.09 2.24 -20.69
C ALA A 45 -4.41 3.30 -19.62
N ALA A 46 -5.41 4.16 -19.87
CA ALA A 46 -5.86 5.16 -18.91
C ALA A 46 -6.40 4.52 -17.62
N PHE A 47 -7.11 3.40 -17.73
CA PHE A 47 -7.54 2.64 -16.56
C PHE A 47 -6.35 2.11 -15.74
N PHE A 48 -5.32 1.55 -16.37
CA PHE A 48 -4.12 1.09 -15.64
C PHE A 48 -3.34 2.24 -14.99
N GLU A 49 -3.27 3.40 -15.62
CA GLU A 49 -2.69 4.61 -15.03
C GLU A 49 -3.50 5.07 -13.79
N GLN A 50 -4.83 5.03 -13.87
CA GLN A 50 -5.69 5.32 -12.72
C GLN A 50 -5.45 4.34 -11.57
N VAL A 51 -5.40 3.03 -11.86
CA VAL A 51 -5.14 2.00 -10.84
C VAL A 51 -3.79 2.26 -10.15
N MET A 52 -2.75 2.58 -10.93
CA MET A 52 -1.42 2.93 -10.40
C MET A 52 -1.45 4.13 -9.46
N GLU A 53 -2.18 5.18 -9.84
CA GLU A 53 -2.33 6.38 -9.02
C GLU A 53 -3.07 6.08 -7.70
N GLU A 54 -4.14 5.29 -7.77
CA GLU A 54 -4.90 4.87 -6.61
C GLU A 54 -4.08 4.02 -5.65
N ASP A 55 -3.28 3.07 -6.16
CA ASP A 55 -2.40 2.25 -5.33
C ASP A 55 -1.29 3.06 -4.67
N SER A 56 -0.74 4.04 -5.40
CA SER A 56 0.23 4.98 -4.81
C SER A 56 -0.38 5.74 -3.63
N ARG A 57 -1.63 6.20 -3.76
CA ARG A 57 -2.38 6.84 -2.65
C ARG A 57 -2.68 5.87 -1.51
N ARG A 58 -3.05 4.62 -1.80
CA ARG A 58 -3.30 3.59 -0.77
C ARG A 58 -2.02 3.31 0.02
N ALA A 59 -0.89 3.13 -0.65
CA ALA A 59 0.40 2.90 -0.02
C ALA A 59 0.82 4.05 0.92
N ALA A 60 0.67 5.29 0.45
CA ALA A 60 0.93 6.48 1.27
C ALA A 60 -0.01 6.56 2.48
N THR A 61 -1.31 6.32 2.28
CA THR A 61 -2.29 6.32 3.38
C THR A 61 -1.95 5.27 4.45
N CYS A 62 -1.58 4.05 4.02
CA CYS A 62 -1.15 3.01 4.96
C CYS A 62 0.11 3.43 5.73
N HIS A 63 1.05 4.12 5.08
CA HIS A 63 2.24 4.64 5.75
C HIS A 63 1.86 5.61 6.87
N ASP A 64 1.01 6.59 6.57
CA ASP A 64 0.57 7.59 7.55
C ASP A 64 -0.20 6.96 8.72
N LEU A 65 -1.00 5.92 8.45
CA LEU A 65 -1.70 5.17 9.49
C LEU A 65 -0.74 4.37 10.37
N LEU A 66 0.27 3.73 9.77
CA LEU A 66 1.32 3.02 10.51
C LEU A 66 2.09 3.98 11.42
N VAL A 67 2.48 5.16 10.92
CA VAL A 67 3.14 6.20 11.73
C VAL A 67 2.29 6.63 12.93
N LYS A 68 0.98 6.75 12.76
CA LYS A 68 0.05 7.09 13.87
C LYS A 68 -0.08 5.97 14.90
N LEU A 69 0.06 4.72 14.49
CA LEU A 69 -0.04 3.55 15.35
C LEU A 69 1.27 3.23 16.06
N SER A 70 2.42 3.60 15.49
CA SER A 70 3.70 3.49 16.17
C SER A 70 3.68 4.30 17.47
N PRO A 71 3.86 3.68 18.66
CA PRO A 71 3.99 4.42 19.89
C PRO A 71 5.16 5.38 19.73
N SER A 72 4.92 6.69 19.95
CA SER A 72 5.94 7.73 19.84
C SER A 72 7.20 7.28 20.58
N GLU A 73 8.36 7.39 19.94
CA GLU A 73 9.67 7.12 20.53
C GLU A 73 9.98 8.11 21.67
N ASP A 74 9.23 8.06 22.77
CA ASP A 74 9.56 8.69 24.06
C ASP A 74 9.87 7.61 25.10
N THR A 75 10.77 6.70 24.75
CA THR A 75 11.41 5.76 25.68
C THR A 75 12.92 5.86 25.54
N GLY A 76 13.43 7.08 25.68
CA GLY A 76 14.85 7.39 25.51
C GLY A 76 15.43 8.42 26.48
N ARG A 77 14.75 8.81 27.57
CA ARG A 77 15.39 9.55 28.68
C ARG A 77 15.70 8.60 29.83
N ARG A 78 16.90 8.01 29.78
CA ARG A 78 17.51 7.39 30.98
C ARG A 78 17.91 8.53 31.91
N SER A 79 17.28 8.58 33.08
CA SER A 79 17.69 9.33 34.27
C SER A 79 19.04 8.83 34.79
#